data_AF-A0A3N5WXG0-F1
#
_entry.id   AF-A0A3N5WXG0-F1
#
_cell.length_a   1.000
_cell.length_b   1.000
_cell.length_c   1.000
_cell.angle_alpha   90.00
_cell.angle_beta   90.00
_cell.angle_gamma   90.00
#
_symmetry.space_group_name_H-M   'P 1'
#
loop_
_entity.id
_entity.type
_entity.pdbx_description
1 polymer ?
#
loop_
_entity_poly.entity_id
_entity_poly.type
_entity_poly.pdbx_seq_one_letter_code
_entity_poly.pdbx_strand_id
1 'polypeptide(L)'
;MNPGATTASSAWLTVRAGPIRTLHGAGSHPSVSTAGTASRPARTRLCFSNSIFRKRAMKRLLHNPLFRWIAGFFRPADESGIDLSRRAAIGAGLTGIGGVMLLGVHPQAGKRSFNSNLVRPPGSTNEQDFLGLCIRCGECMKVCPTNAIQPTLFEAGLEGLWSPVLNMKLGYCEYECNLCMQVCPTDAIQLLGLDEKKQIRIGTAFFDKDRCLPYAFARPCIVCEEHCPTPKKAIWFEEVEVLNEKAERVMLKQPRINPDLCIGCGICENKCVVEDQPAVRVTSAGETRNPENQILLSGGGIYG
;
A
#
# COMPACT_ATOMS: atom_id res chain seq x y z
N MET A 1 -46.21 -21.61 -46.75
CA MET A 1 -46.43 -22.96 -46.21
C MET A 1 -45.66 -23.09 -44.90
N ASN A 2 -46.35 -22.87 -43.78
CA ASN A 2 -46.17 -23.64 -42.53
C ASN A 2 -47.17 -24.81 -42.62
N PRO A 3 -47.12 -25.92 -41.86
CA PRO A 3 -46.73 -26.06 -40.43
C PRO A 3 -45.76 -27.27 -40.22
N GLY A 4 -45.35 -27.77 -39.04
CA GLY A 4 -45.67 -27.65 -37.61
C GLY A 4 -44.58 -28.44 -36.83
N ALA A 5 -44.10 -28.04 -35.65
CA ALA A 5 -44.74 -27.93 -34.33
C ALA A 5 -44.90 -29.29 -33.59
N THR A 6 -44.10 -29.50 -32.54
CA THR A 6 -44.37 -30.24 -31.28
C THR A 6 -43.19 -29.97 -30.30
N THR A 7 -43.27 -29.03 -29.34
CA THR A 7 -43.85 -29.07 -27.97
C THR A 7 -43.05 -29.86 -26.91
N ALA A 8 -42.48 -29.15 -25.91
CA ALA A 8 -42.57 -29.39 -24.45
C ALA A 8 -41.53 -28.51 -23.70
N SER A 9 -41.94 -27.41 -23.05
CA SER A 9 -42.24 -27.28 -21.61
C SER A 9 -40.97 -27.19 -20.72
N SER A 10 -40.50 -25.98 -20.37
CA SER A 10 -40.88 -25.14 -19.21
C SER A 10 -40.08 -25.43 -17.92
N ALA A 11 -39.13 -24.55 -17.58
CA ALA A 11 -38.71 -24.27 -16.19
C ALA A 11 -37.94 -22.94 -16.12
N TRP A 12 -38.68 -21.83 -16.07
CA TRP A 12 -38.15 -20.51 -15.73
C TRP A 12 -38.07 -20.41 -14.21
N LEU A 13 -36.86 -20.42 -13.64
CA LEU A 13 -36.62 -20.13 -12.23
C LEU A 13 -36.57 -18.61 -12.03
N THR A 14 -37.76 -18.02 -11.85
CA THR A 14 -37.92 -16.67 -11.30
C THR A 14 -37.61 -16.69 -9.81
N VAL A 15 -36.48 -16.12 -9.40
CA VAL A 15 -36.20 -15.82 -7.99
C VAL A 15 -37.08 -14.62 -7.59
N ARG A 16 -38.22 -14.91 -6.97
CA ARG A 16 -39.11 -13.92 -6.35
C ARG A 16 -38.45 -13.35 -5.09
N ALA A 17 -38.25 -12.03 -5.07
CA ALA A 17 -37.99 -11.26 -3.86
C ALA A 17 -39.20 -11.39 -2.91
N GLY A 18 -38.96 -11.90 -1.70
CA GLY A 18 -39.95 -11.97 -0.62
C GLY A 18 -40.07 -10.63 0.12
N PRO A 19 -41.27 -10.24 0.58
CA PRO A 19 -41.51 -8.92 1.15
C PRO A 19 -41.04 -8.80 2.61
N ILE A 20 -40.59 -7.59 2.93
CA ILE A 20 -40.23 -7.08 4.25
C ILE A 20 -41.46 -7.16 5.17
N ARG A 21 -41.37 -7.96 6.24
CA ARG A 21 -42.35 -7.99 7.33
C ARG A 21 -42.02 -6.87 8.32
N THR A 22 -42.77 -5.78 8.23
CA THR A 22 -42.93 -4.78 9.29
C THR A 22 -43.84 -5.34 10.36
N LEU A 23 -43.36 -5.44 11.61
CA LEU A 23 -44.19 -5.68 12.77
C LEU A 23 -44.49 -4.32 13.42
N HIS A 24 -45.70 -3.80 13.20
CA HIS A 24 -46.33 -2.81 14.06
C HIS A 24 -47.24 -3.56 15.04
N GLY A 25 -47.03 -3.33 16.33
CA GLY A 25 -47.91 -3.75 17.43
C GLY A 25 -48.00 -2.60 18.42
N ALA A 26 -49.16 -1.97 18.45
CA ALA A 26 -49.50 -0.82 19.29
C ALA A 26 -49.63 -1.19 20.77
N GLY A 27 -49.32 -0.23 21.64
CA GLY A 27 -49.55 -0.29 23.08
C GLY A 27 -49.40 1.10 23.70
N SER A 28 -50.52 1.67 24.10
CA SER A 28 -50.85 3.05 24.45
C SER A 28 -50.48 3.52 25.87
N HIS A 29 -49.93 4.75 25.96
CA HIS A 29 -50.17 5.87 26.93
C HIS A 29 -50.02 5.64 28.47
N PRO A 30 -49.80 6.71 29.31
CA PRO A 30 -49.94 8.14 29.05
C PRO A 30 -48.77 9.06 29.50
N SER A 31 -48.89 10.30 29.03
CA SER A 31 -48.15 11.54 29.32
C SER A 31 -48.24 12.04 30.76
N VAL A 32 -47.18 12.68 31.27
CA VAL A 32 -47.26 13.84 32.17
C VAL A 32 -46.12 14.82 31.85
N SER A 33 -46.52 16.09 31.68
CA SER A 33 -45.71 17.28 31.49
C SER A 33 -45.02 17.74 32.79
N THR A 34 -43.95 18.54 32.69
CA THR A 34 -43.90 19.92 33.25
C THR A 34 -42.48 20.48 33.26
N ALA A 35 -42.42 21.78 33.02
CA ALA A 35 -41.26 22.65 33.15
C ALA A 35 -40.82 22.85 34.62
N GLY A 36 -39.56 23.26 34.84
CA GLY A 36 -39.08 23.82 36.10
C GLY A 36 -37.55 23.86 36.15
N THR A 37 -36.92 25.01 35.91
CA THR A 37 -36.43 25.99 36.90
C THR A 37 -35.44 25.47 37.96
N ALA A 38 -34.30 26.15 37.99
CA ALA A 38 -33.22 26.22 38.99
C ALA A 38 -33.47 25.70 40.41
N SER A 39 -32.51 24.94 40.95
CA SER A 39 -31.98 25.16 42.32
C SER A 39 -30.67 24.38 42.58
N ARG A 40 -29.77 25.05 43.32
CA ARG A 40 -28.41 24.66 43.77
C ARG A 40 -28.35 23.32 44.53
N PRO A 41 -27.22 22.58 44.50
CA PRO A 41 -26.90 21.64 45.57
C PRO A 41 -26.02 22.28 46.66
N ALA A 42 -26.31 21.84 47.88
CA ALA A 42 -25.85 22.37 49.15
C ALA A 42 -24.39 22.03 49.48
N ARG A 43 -23.81 22.90 50.32
CA ARG A 43 -22.54 22.69 51.04
C ARG A 43 -22.63 21.47 51.94
N THR A 44 -21.64 20.58 51.82
CA THR A 44 -21.24 19.68 52.92
C THR A 44 -19.76 19.92 53.21
N ARG A 45 -19.50 20.58 54.35
CA ARG A 45 -18.19 20.70 54.96
C ARG A 45 -17.77 19.33 55.48
N LEU A 46 -16.62 18.83 55.05
CA LEU A 46 -15.86 17.85 55.82
C LEU A 46 -14.48 18.44 56.11
N CYS A 47 -14.17 18.42 57.41
CA CYS A 47 -13.08 19.12 58.06
C CYS A 47 -11.70 18.61 57.64
N PHE A 48 -10.83 19.59 57.46
CA PHE A 48 -9.38 19.49 57.56
C PHE A 48 -8.94 18.74 58.82
N SER A 49 -8.02 17.78 58.67
CA SER A 49 -6.90 17.62 59.61
C SER A 49 -5.71 16.94 58.91
N ASN A 50 -4.51 17.35 59.32
CA ASN A 50 -3.18 16.87 58.93
C ASN A 50 -2.55 17.39 57.61
N SER A 51 -2.09 18.64 57.67
CA SER A 51 -1.33 19.35 56.63
C SER A 51 0.19 19.50 56.92
N ILE A 52 0.81 18.58 57.69
CA ILE A 52 2.20 18.80 58.16
C ILE A 52 3.24 17.88 57.49
N PHE A 53 2.89 16.70 56.98
CA PHE A 53 3.90 15.78 56.41
C PHE A 53 4.19 15.95 54.90
N ARG A 54 3.28 16.56 54.12
CA ARG A 54 3.44 16.70 52.65
C ARG A 54 4.28 17.91 52.19
N LYS A 55 4.50 18.91 53.05
CA LYS A 55 5.16 20.17 52.62
C LYS A 55 6.68 20.10 52.51
N ARG A 56 7.34 19.07 53.06
CA ARG A 56 8.81 18.93 53.01
C ARG A 56 9.34 18.27 51.73
N ALA A 57 8.56 17.39 51.08
CA ALA A 57 8.97 16.73 49.85
C ALA A 57 8.81 17.61 48.59
N MET A 58 7.80 18.51 48.56
CA MET A 58 7.49 19.31 47.36
C MET A 58 8.40 20.53 47.17
N LYS A 59 9.04 21.02 48.25
CA LYS A 59 9.96 22.17 48.17
C LYS A 59 11.33 21.84 47.53
N ARG A 60 11.72 20.56 47.43
CA ARG A 60 12.96 20.15 46.75
C ARG A 60 12.80 19.99 45.23
N LEU A 61 11.59 19.80 44.72
CA LEU A 61 11.31 19.68 43.28
C LEU A 61 11.21 21.04 42.55
N LEU A 62 10.88 22.11 43.29
CA LEU A 62 10.74 23.47 42.74
C LEU A 62 12.08 24.18 42.45
N HIS A 63 13.21 23.61 42.87
CA HIS A 63 14.56 24.15 42.59
C HIS A 63 15.30 23.42 41.47
N ASN A 64 14.67 22.43 40.81
CA ASN A 64 15.28 21.74 39.68
C ASN A 64 14.99 22.49 38.37
N PRO A 65 16.01 23.02 37.66
CA PRO A 65 15.82 23.78 36.41
C PRO A 65 15.10 22.96 35.34
N LEU A 66 15.25 21.63 35.36
CA LEU A 66 14.58 20.72 34.44
C LEU A 66 13.06 20.68 34.68
N PHE A 67 12.63 20.66 35.93
CA PHE A 67 11.19 20.67 36.26
C PHE A 67 10.56 22.03 35.93
N ARG A 68 11.31 23.13 36.08
CA ARG A 68 10.87 24.47 35.68
C ARG A 68 10.77 24.62 34.17
N TRP A 69 11.65 23.96 33.42
CA TRP A 69 11.62 23.91 31.95
C TRP A 69 10.43 23.08 31.44
N ILE A 70 10.21 21.87 32.00
CA ILE A 70 9.08 21.00 31.66
C ILE A 70 7.73 21.65 32.02
N ALA A 71 7.63 22.27 33.20
CA ALA A 71 6.42 22.97 33.62
C ALA A 71 6.14 24.24 32.80
N GLY A 72 7.17 24.86 32.20
CA GLY A 72 7.01 25.95 31.24
C GLY A 72 6.48 25.50 29.88
N PHE A 73 6.83 24.27 29.46
CA PHE A 73 6.39 23.68 28.20
C PHE A 73 4.91 23.27 28.21
N PHE A 74 4.39 22.86 29.38
CA PHE A 74 2.99 22.42 29.58
C PHE A 74 2.11 23.48 30.26
N ARG A 75 2.50 24.75 30.22
CA ARG A 75 1.68 25.82 30.78
C ARG A 75 0.45 25.99 29.87
N PRO A 76 -0.80 25.72 30.35
CA PRO A 76 -1.98 25.94 29.54
C PRO A 76 -2.02 27.43 29.18
N ALA A 77 -2.22 27.73 27.89
CA ALA A 77 -2.37 29.10 27.43
C ALA A 77 -3.53 29.74 28.19
N ASP A 78 -3.27 30.91 28.78
CA ASP A 78 -4.29 31.74 29.39
C ASP A 78 -5.34 32.09 28.32
N GLU A 79 -6.63 32.14 28.68
CA GLU A 79 -7.73 32.45 27.75
C GLU A 79 -7.74 33.95 27.42
N SER A 80 -6.61 34.48 26.94
CA SER A 80 -6.55 35.77 26.29
C SER A 80 -6.99 35.59 24.83
N GLY A 81 -8.04 36.30 24.43
CA GLY A 81 -8.50 36.34 23.04
C GLY A 81 -7.33 36.50 22.07
N ILE A 82 -7.39 35.77 20.96
CA ILE A 82 -6.32 35.67 19.96
C ILE A 82 -5.93 37.08 19.50
N ASP A 83 -4.88 37.65 20.09
CA ASP A 83 -4.35 38.95 19.70
C ASP A 83 -3.35 38.76 18.55
N LEU A 84 -3.91 38.56 17.35
CA LEU A 84 -3.16 38.47 16.10
C LEU A 84 -2.60 39.86 15.77
N SER A 85 -1.46 40.20 16.37
CA SER A 85 -0.64 41.31 15.92
C SER A 85 -0.42 41.17 14.41
N ARG A 86 -0.61 42.26 13.65
CA ARG A 86 -0.41 42.30 12.18
C ARG A 86 0.94 41.70 11.77
N ARG A 87 1.97 41.83 12.62
CA ARG A 87 3.31 41.26 12.40
C ARG A 87 3.35 39.74 12.62
N ALA A 88 2.62 39.22 13.60
CA ALA A 88 2.50 37.79 13.83
C ALA A 88 1.72 37.11 12.69
N ALA A 89 0.66 37.74 12.20
CA ALA A 89 -0.10 37.26 11.04
C ALA A 89 0.76 37.26 9.75
N ILE A 90 1.51 38.33 9.49
CA ILE A 90 2.44 38.40 8.35
C ILE A 90 3.58 37.39 8.52
N GLY A 91 4.15 37.27 9.72
CA GLY A 91 5.20 36.31 10.01
C GLY A 91 4.75 34.87 9.80
N ALA A 92 3.56 34.51 10.28
CA ALA A 92 2.96 33.20 10.05
C ALA A 92 2.66 32.95 8.56
N GLY A 93 2.16 33.96 7.84
CA GLY A 93 1.92 33.89 6.40
C GLY A 93 3.21 33.67 5.61
N LEU A 94 4.27 34.43 5.89
CA LEU A 94 5.57 34.28 5.24
C LEU A 94 6.24 32.94 5.58
N THR A 95 6.10 32.48 6.83
CA THR A 95 6.63 31.17 7.24
C THR A 95 5.85 30.03 6.59
N GLY A 96 4.52 30.16 6.45
CA GLY A 96 3.67 29.20 5.74
C GLY A 96 4.01 29.14 4.25
N ILE A 97 4.14 30.28 3.58
CA ILE A 97 4.54 30.34 2.16
C ILE A 97 5.96 29.79 1.98
N GLY A 98 6.90 30.17 2.86
CA GLY A 98 8.27 29.65 2.85
C GLY A 98 8.33 28.14 3.08
N GLY A 99 7.51 27.61 3.98
CA GLY A 99 7.40 26.17 4.26
C GLY A 99 6.84 25.40 3.06
N VAL A 100 5.78 25.91 2.41
CA VAL A 100 5.20 25.28 1.21
C VAL A 100 6.19 25.32 0.03
N MET A 101 6.89 26.44 -0.16
CA MET A 101 7.93 26.56 -1.18
C MET A 101 9.09 25.59 -0.92
N LEU A 102 9.53 25.43 0.33
CA LEU A 102 10.57 24.46 0.70
C LEU A 102 10.17 23.01 0.42
N LEU A 103 8.90 22.66 0.63
CA LEU A 103 8.39 21.32 0.29
C LEU A 103 8.31 21.09 -1.22
N GLY A 104 7.98 22.12 -2.00
CA GLY A 104 7.93 22.06 -3.47
C GLY A 104 9.31 21.98 -4.15
N VAL A 105 10.38 22.38 -3.46
CA VAL A 105 11.78 22.28 -3.96
C VAL A 105 12.38 20.90 -3.68
N HIS A 106 11.66 19.99 -3.00
CA HIS A 106 12.17 18.65 -2.77
C HIS A 106 12.44 17.95 -4.12
N PRO A 107 13.67 17.47 -4.39
CA PRO A 107 14.08 16.93 -5.69
C PRO A 107 13.31 15.68 -6.13
N GLN A 108 12.48 15.13 -5.26
CA GLN A 108 11.58 14.00 -5.51
C GLN A 108 10.26 14.42 -6.20
N ALA A 109 9.96 15.72 -6.28
CA ALA A 109 8.96 16.28 -7.20
C ALA A 109 9.50 16.41 -8.64
N GLY A 110 10.80 16.18 -8.82
CA GLY A 110 11.42 16.06 -10.13
C GLY A 110 10.95 14.77 -10.81
N LYS A 111 10.20 14.92 -11.91
CA LYS A 111 9.57 13.90 -12.76
C LYS A 111 10.50 12.79 -13.32
N ARG A 112 11.69 12.55 -12.77
CA ARG A 112 12.73 11.66 -13.35
C ARG A 112 13.38 10.68 -12.40
N SER A 113 13.08 10.67 -11.09
CA SER A 113 13.56 9.59 -10.22
C SER A 113 12.55 8.44 -10.20
N PHE A 114 12.69 7.49 -11.12
CA PHE A 114 11.93 6.24 -11.04
C PHE A 114 12.40 5.45 -9.82
N ASN A 115 11.48 5.12 -8.93
CA ASN A 115 11.78 4.22 -7.84
C ASN A 115 11.61 2.78 -8.33
N SER A 116 12.72 2.02 -8.38
CA SER A 116 12.72 0.63 -8.83
C SER A 116 11.80 -0.27 -7.99
N ASN A 117 11.59 0.09 -6.72
CA ASN A 117 10.78 -0.70 -5.79
C ASN A 117 9.30 -0.33 -5.84
N LEU A 118 8.91 0.67 -6.64
CA LEU A 118 7.52 1.11 -6.75
C LEU A 118 6.78 0.30 -7.83
N VAL A 119 6.50 -0.97 -7.52
CA VAL A 119 5.69 -1.85 -8.37
C VAL A 119 4.22 -1.71 -7.98
N ARG A 120 3.41 -1.11 -8.86
CA ARG A 120 1.97 -0.93 -8.59
C ARG A 120 1.16 -2.17 -8.97
N PRO A 121 -0.04 -2.37 -8.37
CA PRO A 121 -0.96 -3.42 -8.81
C PRO A 121 -1.29 -3.33 -10.31
N PRO A 122 -1.63 -4.46 -10.97
CA PRO A 122 -2.01 -4.44 -12.37
C PRO A 122 -3.27 -3.59 -12.58
N GLY A 123 -3.36 -2.89 -13.70
CA GLY A 123 -4.45 -1.95 -14.00
C GLY A 123 -4.28 -0.56 -13.38
N SER A 124 -3.21 -0.30 -12.64
CA SER A 124 -2.92 1.05 -12.15
C SER A 124 -2.62 2.01 -13.31
N THR A 125 -3.19 3.21 -13.25
CA THR A 125 -2.91 4.29 -14.21
C THR A 125 -1.47 4.82 -14.07
N ASN A 126 -1.11 5.81 -14.92
CA ASN A 126 0.15 6.53 -14.77
C ASN A 126 0.27 7.09 -13.34
N GLU A 127 1.48 7.14 -12.77
CA GLU A 127 1.71 7.52 -11.36
C GLU A 127 1.03 8.85 -10.98
N GLN A 128 1.07 9.87 -11.84
CA GLN A 128 0.43 11.16 -11.52
C GLN A 128 -1.08 11.05 -11.39
N ASP A 129 -1.73 10.38 -12.36
CA ASP A 129 -3.18 10.16 -12.34
C ASP A 129 -3.57 9.23 -11.19
N PHE A 130 -2.77 8.19 -10.95
CA PHE A 130 -2.96 7.23 -9.87
C PHE A 130 -2.97 7.92 -8.50
N LEU A 131 -2.03 8.83 -8.24
CA LEU A 131 -1.96 9.58 -6.99
C LEU A 131 -3.14 10.55 -6.82
N GLY A 132 -3.69 11.07 -7.91
CA GLY A 132 -4.90 11.90 -7.92
C GLY A 132 -6.20 11.11 -7.70
N LEU A 133 -6.30 9.90 -8.25
CA LEU A 133 -7.48 9.04 -8.16
C LEU A 133 -7.52 8.19 -6.88
N CYS A 134 -6.36 7.81 -6.35
CA CYS A 134 -6.28 6.92 -5.19
C CYS A 134 -6.66 7.67 -3.90
N ILE A 135 -7.84 7.37 -3.38
CA ILE A 135 -8.30 7.87 -2.07
C ILE A 135 -7.70 7.12 -0.87
N ARG A 136 -6.74 6.21 -1.11
CA ARG A 136 -6.01 5.45 -0.07
C ARG A 136 -6.93 4.66 0.89
N CYS A 137 -8.03 4.12 0.37
CA CYS A 137 -9.03 3.39 1.17
C CYS A 137 -8.54 2.02 1.69
N GLY A 138 -7.54 1.42 1.05
CA GLY A 138 -6.97 0.12 1.46
C GLY A 138 -7.79 -1.12 1.06
N GLU A 139 -8.90 -1.00 0.33
CA GLU A 139 -9.72 -2.16 -0.07
C GLU A 139 -8.95 -3.16 -0.95
N CYS A 140 -8.09 -2.65 -1.84
CA CYS A 140 -7.20 -3.50 -2.65
C CYS A 140 -6.22 -4.32 -1.81
N MET A 141 -5.73 -3.78 -0.67
CA MET A 141 -4.85 -4.48 0.27
C MET A 141 -5.62 -5.59 0.98
N LYS A 142 -6.82 -5.26 1.48
CA LYS A 142 -7.68 -6.17 2.23
C LYS A 142 -8.14 -7.38 1.40
N VAL A 143 -8.45 -7.17 0.12
CA VAL A 143 -8.95 -8.24 -0.76
C VAL A 143 -7.83 -9.12 -1.34
N CYS A 144 -6.56 -8.74 -1.18
CA CYS A 144 -5.43 -9.45 -1.78
C CYS A 144 -5.22 -10.83 -1.09
N PRO A 145 -5.44 -11.95 -1.79
CA PRO A 145 -5.36 -13.28 -1.15
C PRO A 145 -3.93 -13.67 -0.74
N THR A 146 -2.94 -13.16 -1.47
CA THR A 146 -1.50 -13.39 -1.21
C THR A 146 -0.90 -12.34 -0.28
N ASN A 147 -1.67 -11.33 0.15
CA ASN A 147 -1.19 -10.19 0.93
C ASN A 147 0.02 -9.46 0.30
N ALA A 148 0.13 -9.50 -1.04
CA ALA A 148 1.23 -8.88 -1.76
C ALA A 148 1.15 -7.34 -1.75
N ILE A 149 -0.07 -6.78 -1.71
CA ILE A 149 -0.28 -5.34 -1.75
C ILE A 149 -0.13 -4.77 -0.33
N GLN A 150 0.85 -3.89 -0.16
CA GLN A 150 1.17 -3.21 1.09
C GLN A 150 1.09 -1.69 0.91
N PRO A 151 0.92 -0.91 1.99
CA PRO A 151 1.02 0.54 1.92
C PRO A 151 2.47 0.97 1.68
N THR A 152 2.68 1.90 0.75
CA THR A 152 3.94 2.64 0.60
C THR A 152 4.16 3.57 1.78
N LEU A 153 5.42 3.77 2.13
CA LEU A 153 5.83 4.78 3.10
C LEU A 153 6.36 6.01 2.36
N PHE A 154 7.53 5.89 1.74
CA PHE A 154 8.22 7.01 1.08
C PHE A 154 8.63 6.69 -0.36
N GLU A 155 8.35 5.47 -0.83
CA GLU A 155 8.76 5.00 -2.16
C GLU A 155 8.14 5.82 -3.29
N ALA A 156 6.90 6.27 -3.10
CA ALA A 156 6.13 7.11 -4.01
C ALA A 156 6.16 8.61 -3.61
N GLY A 157 7.13 9.02 -2.80
CA GLY A 157 7.17 10.36 -2.23
C GLY A 157 6.07 10.61 -1.19
N LEU A 158 6.01 11.84 -0.68
CA LEU A 158 5.05 12.22 0.37
C LEU A 158 3.60 12.16 -0.13
N GLU A 159 3.37 12.50 -1.40
CA GLU A 159 2.05 12.42 -2.06
C GLU A 159 1.55 10.98 -2.14
N GLY A 160 2.45 10.02 -2.32
CA GLY A 160 2.13 8.61 -2.38
C GLY A 160 2.06 7.91 -1.02
N LEU A 161 2.18 8.60 0.11
CA LEU A 161 2.08 7.95 1.42
C LEU A 161 0.77 7.15 1.53
N TRP A 162 0.86 5.90 2.03
CA TRP A 162 -0.27 4.98 2.20
C TRP A 162 -0.97 4.51 0.91
N SER A 163 -0.39 4.78 -0.25
CA SER A 163 -0.88 4.22 -1.52
C SER A 163 -0.43 2.77 -1.69
N PRO A 164 -1.12 1.94 -2.50
CA PRO A 164 -0.80 0.51 -2.59
C PRO A 164 0.44 0.23 -3.47
N VAL A 165 1.39 -0.55 -2.96
CA VAL A 165 2.55 -1.09 -3.69
C VAL A 165 2.60 -2.61 -3.50
N LEU A 166 3.11 -3.33 -4.48
CA LEU A 166 3.38 -4.75 -4.35
C LEU A 166 4.72 -4.98 -3.67
N ASN A 167 4.69 -5.67 -2.54
CA ASN A 167 5.87 -6.17 -1.84
C ASN A 167 6.03 -7.67 -2.12
N MET A 168 6.92 -7.99 -3.06
CA MET A 168 7.10 -9.34 -3.57
C MET A 168 7.79 -10.30 -2.56
N LYS A 169 8.34 -9.75 -1.47
CA LYS A 169 8.89 -10.58 -0.37
C LYS A 169 7.78 -11.20 0.47
N LEU A 170 6.68 -10.48 0.67
CA LEU A 170 5.56 -10.94 1.51
C LEU A 170 4.57 -11.80 0.73
N GLY A 171 4.31 -11.45 -0.52
CA GLY A 171 3.38 -12.17 -1.39
C GLY A 171 3.74 -11.98 -2.87
N TYR A 172 2.84 -12.38 -3.76
CA TYR A 172 3.00 -12.18 -5.21
C TYR A 172 1.65 -11.91 -5.87
N CYS A 173 1.65 -11.36 -7.08
CA CYS A 173 0.43 -11.18 -7.86
C CYS A 173 0.03 -12.51 -8.51
N GLU A 174 -1.06 -13.12 -8.02
CA GLU A 174 -1.57 -14.38 -8.57
C GLU A 174 -2.04 -14.20 -10.02
N TYR A 175 -1.73 -15.14 -10.91
CA TYR A 175 -1.95 -15.00 -12.36
C TYR A 175 -3.44 -14.90 -12.71
N GLU A 176 -4.27 -15.70 -12.05
CA GLU A 176 -5.72 -15.80 -12.30
C GLU A 176 -6.59 -14.96 -11.34
N CYS A 177 -6.03 -13.94 -10.70
CA CYS A 177 -6.77 -13.07 -9.77
C CYS A 177 -6.85 -11.63 -10.28
N ASN A 178 -8.04 -11.00 -10.32
CA ASN A 178 -8.21 -9.57 -10.57
C ASN A 178 -9.03 -8.86 -9.48
N LEU A 179 -9.07 -9.40 -8.26
CA LEU A 179 -9.91 -8.87 -7.17
C LEU A 179 -9.61 -7.41 -6.80
N CYS A 180 -8.34 -7.01 -6.79
CA CYS A 180 -7.94 -5.62 -6.49
C CYS A 180 -8.52 -4.61 -7.49
N MET A 181 -8.75 -5.02 -8.74
CA MET A 181 -9.39 -4.21 -9.78
C MET A 181 -10.91 -4.12 -9.58
N GLN A 182 -11.53 -5.19 -9.06
CA GLN A 182 -12.99 -5.23 -8.83
C GLN A 182 -13.45 -4.38 -7.64
N VAL A 183 -12.59 -4.18 -6.64
CA VAL A 183 -12.95 -3.46 -5.40
C VAL A 183 -12.57 -1.99 -5.41
N CYS A 184 -11.85 -1.50 -6.43
CA CYS A 184 -11.40 -0.11 -6.45
C CYS A 184 -12.59 0.83 -6.71
N PRO A 185 -12.95 1.74 -5.77
CA PRO A 185 -14.12 2.59 -5.94
C PRO A 185 -13.86 3.83 -6.82
N THR A 186 -12.61 4.14 -7.13
CA THR A 186 -12.21 5.38 -7.82
C THR A 186 -11.54 5.14 -9.17
N ASP A 187 -11.51 3.88 -9.64
CA ASP A 187 -10.81 3.48 -10.88
C ASP A 187 -9.33 3.88 -10.93
N ALA A 188 -8.70 4.12 -9.76
CA ALA A 188 -7.23 4.26 -9.67
C ALA A 188 -6.54 2.98 -10.14
N ILE A 189 -7.16 1.83 -9.85
CA ILE A 189 -6.86 0.54 -10.46
C ILE A 189 -8.04 0.22 -11.37
N GLN A 190 -7.82 0.24 -12.68
CA GLN A 190 -8.86 0.04 -13.67
C GLN A 190 -9.42 -1.39 -13.60
N LEU A 191 -10.74 -1.51 -13.72
CA LEU A 191 -11.41 -2.79 -13.86
C LEU A 191 -11.13 -3.39 -15.24
N LEU A 192 -10.31 -4.45 -15.26
CA LEU A 192 -9.94 -5.17 -16.47
C LEU A 192 -10.31 -6.65 -16.37
N GLY A 193 -10.57 -7.24 -17.53
CA GLY A 193 -10.79 -8.68 -17.63
C GLY A 193 -9.54 -9.48 -17.23
N LEU A 194 -9.70 -10.77 -16.91
CA LEU A 194 -8.56 -11.62 -16.58
C LEU A 194 -7.58 -11.75 -17.76
N ASP A 195 -8.07 -11.79 -18.99
CA ASP A 195 -7.21 -11.94 -20.17
C ASP A 195 -6.40 -10.68 -20.45
N GLU A 196 -6.99 -9.50 -20.26
CA GLU A 196 -6.30 -8.22 -20.37
C GLU A 196 -5.25 -8.06 -19.27
N LYS A 197 -5.61 -8.39 -18.02
CA LYS A 197 -4.67 -8.37 -16.90
C LYS A 197 -3.42 -9.21 -17.20
N LYS A 198 -3.58 -10.40 -17.77
CA LYS A 198 -2.46 -11.31 -18.08
C LYS A 198 -1.47 -10.72 -19.08
N GLN A 199 -1.85 -9.69 -19.85
CA GLN A 199 -0.97 -9.00 -20.78
C GLN A 199 -0.29 -7.75 -20.18
N ILE A 200 -0.74 -7.29 -19.01
CA ILE A 200 -0.19 -6.10 -18.36
C ILE A 200 1.11 -6.46 -17.65
N ARG A 201 2.18 -5.74 -17.99
CA ARG A 201 3.46 -5.82 -17.28
C ARG A 201 3.45 -4.78 -16.16
N ILE A 202 3.52 -5.24 -14.92
CA ILE A 202 3.66 -4.35 -13.75
C ILE A 202 5.13 -4.09 -13.39
N GLY A 203 6.04 -4.86 -13.98
CA GLY A 203 7.46 -4.79 -13.73
C GLY A 203 8.19 -5.98 -14.35
N THR A 204 9.48 -6.10 -14.05
CA THR A 204 10.33 -7.18 -14.58
C THR A 204 11.25 -7.75 -13.52
N ALA A 205 11.45 -9.06 -13.57
CA ALA A 205 12.34 -9.80 -12.67
C ALA A 205 13.80 -9.75 -13.15
N PHE A 206 14.73 -9.56 -12.21
CA PHE A 206 16.17 -9.54 -12.45
C PHE A 206 16.88 -10.47 -11.48
N PHE A 207 17.85 -11.23 -11.98
CA PHE A 207 18.68 -12.12 -11.17
C PHE A 207 19.93 -11.40 -10.67
N ASP A 208 20.16 -11.47 -9.36
CA ASP A 208 21.39 -11.11 -8.70
C ASP A 208 22.34 -12.33 -8.75
N LYS A 209 23.33 -12.25 -9.65
CA LYS A 209 24.26 -13.35 -9.93
C LYS A 209 25.15 -13.68 -8.73
N ASP A 210 25.36 -12.72 -7.82
CA ASP A 210 26.20 -12.91 -6.64
C ASP A 210 25.45 -13.63 -5.51
N ARG A 211 24.13 -13.80 -5.63
CA ARG A 211 23.29 -14.48 -4.62
C ARG A 211 22.62 -15.74 -5.15
N CYS A 212 22.36 -15.80 -6.45
CA CYS A 212 21.63 -16.90 -7.05
C CYS A 212 22.45 -18.20 -7.00
N LEU A 213 21.88 -19.27 -6.44
CA LEU A 213 22.56 -20.55 -6.19
C LEU A 213 23.34 -21.12 -7.40
N PRO A 214 22.78 -21.15 -8.63
CA PRO A 214 23.49 -21.65 -9.81
C PRO A 214 24.63 -20.75 -10.29
N TYR A 215 24.60 -19.46 -9.93
CA TYR A 215 25.62 -18.49 -10.33
C TYR A 215 26.72 -18.33 -9.28
N ALA A 216 26.34 -18.09 -8.02
CA ALA A 216 27.27 -17.76 -6.95
C ALA A 216 27.93 -18.99 -6.31
N PHE A 217 27.17 -20.07 -6.11
CA PHE A 217 27.60 -21.22 -5.32
C PHE A 217 27.76 -22.50 -6.15
N ALA A 218 27.57 -22.42 -7.47
CA ALA A 218 27.57 -23.56 -8.38
C ALA A 218 26.65 -24.71 -7.90
N ARG A 219 25.47 -24.37 -7.34
CA ARG A 219 24.47 -25.35 -6.87
C ARG A 219 23.23 -25.36 -7.77
N PRO A 220 22.68 -26.54 -8.11
CA PRO A 220 21.48 -26.64 -8.95
C PRO A 220 20.25 -26.08 -8.24
N CYS A 221 19.49 -25.22 -8.93
CA CYS A 221 18.22 -24.69 -8.44
C CYS A 221 17.32 -24.35 -9.64
N ILE A 222 16.08 -24.89 -9.64
CA ILE A 222 15.12 -24.72 -10.74
C ILE A 222 13.83 -23.98 -10.34
N VAL A 223 13.73 -23.56 -9.07
CA VAL A 223 12.50 -23.10 -8.42
C VAL A 223 11.78 -21.98 -9.18
N CYS A 224 12.53 -21.05 -9.76
CA CYS A 224 11.97 -19.88 -10.44
C CYS A 224 11.26 -20.19 -11.77
N GLU A 225 11.75 -21.14 -12.57
CA GLU A 225 11.07 -21.60 -13.79
C GLU A 225 9.80 -22.39 -13.46
N GLU A 226 9.89 -23.30 -12.49
CA GLU A 226 8.78 -24.15 -12.06
C GLU A 226 7.56 -23.31 -11.64
N HIS A 227 7.78 -22.29 -10.82
CA HIS A 227 6.71 -21.40 -10.34
C HIS A 227 6.29 -20.32 -11.33
N CYS A 228 6.96 -20.14 -12.46
CA CYS A 228 6.57 -19.10 -13.42
C CYS A 228 5.18 -19.43 -14.02
N PRO A 229 4.15 -18.58 -13.83
CA PRO A 229 2.78 -18.92 -14.18
C PRO A 229 2.45 -18.63 -15.65
N THR A 230 3.34 -17.94 -16.37
CA THR A 230 3.13 -17.57 -17.77
C THR A 230 3.14 -18.83 -18.66
N PRO A 231 2.25 -18.95 -19.67
CA PRO A 231 2.14 -20.14 -20.50
C PRO A 231 3.45 -20.54 -21.21
N LYS A 232 4.20 -19.54 -21.71
CA LYS A 232 5.48 -19.75 -22.42
C LYS A 232 6.71 -19.70 -21.51
N LYS A 233 6.53 -19.63 -20.18
CA LYS A 233 7.57 -19.44 -19.16
C LYS A 233 8.51 -18.26 -19.45
N ALA A 234 8.39 -17.18 -18.68
CA ALA A 234 9.28 -16.03 -18.82
C ALA A 234 10.73 -16.33 -18.40
N ILE A 235 10.94 -17.35 -17.58
CA ILE A 235 12.24 -17.79 -17.08
C ILE A 235 12.60 -19.10 -17.77
N TRP A 236 13.82 -19.20 -18.28
CA TRP A 236 14.36 -20.39 -18.94
C TRP A 236 15.78 -20.67 -18.44
N PHE A 237 16.31 -21.87 -18.70
CA PHE A 237 17.65 -22.28 -18.26
C PHE A 237 18.65 -22.39 -19.40
N GLU A 238 19.84 -21.83 -19.18
CA GLU A 238 21.02 -22.08 -20.00
C GLU A 238 21.89 -23.14 -19.31
N GLU A 239 22.25 -24.21 -20.03
CA GLU A 239 23.15 -25.24 -19.52
C GLU A 239 24.60 -24.80 -19.69
N VAL A 240 25.32 -24.66 -18.58
CA VAL A 240 26.69 -24.15 -18.54
C VAL A 240 27.55 -25.07 -17.68
N GLU A 241 28.76 -25.37 -18.15
CA GLU A 241 29.79 -26.07 -17.37
C GLU A 241 30.52 -25.06 -16.48
N VAL A 242 30.48 -25.26 -15.16
CA VAL A 242 31.18 -24.40 -14.19
C VAL A 242 32.04 -25.23 -13.24
N LEU A 243 33.05 -24.58 -12.66
CA LEU A 243 33.85 -25.16 -11.60
C LEU A 243 33.19 -24.90 -10.25
N ASN A 244 33.04 -25.95 -9.44
CA ASN A 244 32.57 -25.81 -8.07
C ASN A 244 33.71 -25.41 -7.10
N GLU A 245 33.38 -25.23 -5.82
CA GLU A 245 34.36 -24.92 -4.76
C GLU A 245 35.50 -25.96 -4.64
N LYS A 246 35.30 -27.19 -5.14
CA LYS A 246 36.27 -28.29 -5.14
C LYS A 246 37.06 -28.38 -6.45
N ALA A 247 36.92 -27.42 -7.35
CA ALA A 247 37.49 -27.41 -8.70
C ALA A 247 37.04 -28.59 -9.60
N GLU A 248 35.87 -29.17 -9.32
CA GLU A 248 35.23 -30.16 -10.17
C GLU A 248 34.34 -29.46 -11.20
N ARG A 249 34.31 -29.99 -12.43
CA ARG A 249 33.43 -29.49 -13.47
C ARG A 249 32.03 -30.06 -13.30
N VAL A 250 31.04 -29.18 -13.17
CA VAL A 250 29.64 -29.54 -12.99
C VAL A 250 28.80 -28.83 -14.05
N MET A 251 27.90 -29.58 -14.68
CA MET A 251 26.89 -29.02 -15.57
C MET A 251 25.75 -28.43 -14.74
N LEU A 252 25.50 -27.13 -14.89
CA LEU A 252 24.45 -26.42 -14.17
C LEU A 252 23.47 -25.73 -15.12
N LYS A 253 22.23 -25.62 -14.64
CA LYS A 253 21.17 -24.84 -15.27
C LYS A 253 21.13 -23.45 -14.66
N GLN A 254 21.62 -22.46 -15.39
CA GLN A 254 21.62 -21.07 -14.94
C GLN A 254 20.39 -20.33 -15.47
N PRO A 255 19.54 -19.72 -14.62
CA PRO A 255 18.31 -19.09 -15.06
C PRO A 255 18.57 -17.81 -15.85
N ARG A 256 17.76 -17.58 -16.88
CA ARG A 256 17.71 -16.34 -17.66
C ARG A 256 16.26 -15.87 -17.72
N ILE A 257 16.06 -14.56 -17.88
CA ILE A 257 14.74 -13.92 -17.96
C ILE A 257 14.49 -13.40 -19.38
N ASN A 258 13.31 -13.66 -19.91
CA ASN A 258 12.80 -12.98 -21.10
C ASN A 258 11.88 -11.82 -20.66
N PRO A 259 12.30 -10.55 -20.84
CA PRO A 259 11.51 -9.39 -20.40
C PRO A 259 10.18 -9.25 -21.15
N ASP A 260 10.07 -9.75 -22.38
CA ASP A 260 8.84 -9.65 -23.17
C ASP A 260 7.73 -10.57 -22.62
N LEU A 261 8.10 -11.68 -22.00
CA LEU A 261 7.14 -12.62 -21.40
C LEU A 261 6.92 -12.34 -19.91
N CYS A 262 7.83 -11.62 -19.25
CA CYS A 262 7.73 -11.32 -17.84
C CYS A 262 6.62 -10.27 -17.60
N ILE A 263 5.64 -10.62 -16.77
CA ILE A 263 4.58 -9.68 -16.35
C ILE A 263 4.90 -8.99 -15.01
N GLY A 264 6.00 -9.35 -14.35
CA GLY A 264 6.39 -8.78 -13.05
C GLY A 264 5.57 -9.29 -11.86
N CYS A 265 4.99 -10.49 -11.92
CA CYS A 265 4.13 -11.01 -10.85
C CYS A 265 4.80 -11.23 -9.49
N GLY A 266 6.14 -11.35 -9.45
CA GLY A 266 6.91 -11.49 -8.19
C GLY A 266 6.93 -12.87 -7.55
N ILE A 267 6.27 -13.89 -8.13
CA ILE A 267 6.28 -15.24 -7.53
C ILE A 267 7.68 -15.84 -7.42
N CYS A 268 8.57 -15.53 -8.35
CA CYS A 268 9.96 -15.98 -8.33
C CYS A 268 10.75 -15.36 -7.17
N GLU A 269 10.48 -14.11 -6.82
CA GLU A 269 11.09 -13.43 -5.67
C GLU A 269 10.55 -14.02 -4.35
N ASN A 270 9.23 -14.22 -4.27
CA ASN A 270 8.58 -14.80 -3.09
C ASN A 270 9.00 -16.25 -2.80
N LYS A 271 9.18 -17.07 -3.85
CA LYS A 271 9.56 -18.49 -3.72
C LYS A 271 11.07 -18.72 -3.72
N CYS A 272 11.88 -17.67 -3.74
CA CYS A 272 13.33 -17.80 -3.71
C CYS A 272 13.77 -18.47 -2.40
N VAL A 273 14.59 -19.52 -2.50
CA VAL A 273 15.09 -20.30 -1.34
C VAL A 273 16.25 -19.61 -0.60
N VAL A 274 16.72 -18.46 -1.08
CA VAL A 274 17.84 -17.73 -0.46
C VAL A 274 17.31 -16.88 0.70
N GLU A 275 17.70 -17.26 1.92
CA GLU A 275 17.29 -16.62 3.18
C GLU A 275 18.14 -15.35 3.46
N ASP A 276 17.72 -14.20 2.92
CA ASP A 276 18.11 -12.81 3.29
C ASP A 276 17.42 -11.87 2.28
N GLN A 277 18.14 -11.49 1.22
CA GLN A 277 17.58 -10.86 0.04
C GLN A 277 17.44 -11.93 -1.04
N PRO A 278 16.23 -12.08 -1.61
CA PRO A 278 16.01 -12.98 -2.74
C PRO A 278 17.02 -12.73 -3.86
N ALA A 279 17.52 -13.82 -4.44
CA ALA A 279 18.43 -13.77 -5.57
C ALA A 279 17.76 -13.32 -6.87
N VAL A 280 16.43 -13.26 -6.91
CA VAL A 280 15.66 -12.69 -8.00
C VAL A 280 14.74 -11.62 -7.43
N ARG A 281 14.76 -10.43 -8.03
CA ARG A 281 13.98 -9.28 -7.57
C ARG A 281 13.17 -8.69 -8.70
N VAL A 282 11.93 -8.31 -8.43
CA VAL A 282 11.10 -7.57 -9.37
C VAL A 282 11.26 -6.08 -9.14
N THR A 283 11.44 -5.36 -10.23
CA THR A 283 11.44 -3.89 -10.23
C THR A 283 10.36 -3.35 -11.15
N SER A 284 10.01 -2.07 -11.02
CA SER A 284 9.06 -1.37 -11.88
C SER A 284 9.53 -1.20 -13.33
N ALA A 285 10.75 -1.62 -13.68
CA ALA A 285 11.29 -1.50 -15.02
C ALA A 285 10.48 -2.32 -16.05
N GLY A 286 10.14 -1.70 -17.18
CA GLY A 286 9.35 -2.30 -18.25
C GLY A 286 7.83 -2.34 -17.97
N GLU A 287 7.35 -1.57 -16.99
CA GLU A 287 5.94 -1.50 -16.66
C GLU A 287 5.10 -0.85 -17.77
N THR A 288 3.89 -1.35 -18.00
CA THR A 288 2.97 -0.87 -19.04
C THR A 288 2.44 0.54 -18.74
N ARG A 289 2.31 0.93 -17.46
CA ARG A 289 1.73 2.22 -17.05
C ARG A 289 2.61 3.42 -17.38
N ASN A 290 3.90 3.22 -17.58
CA ASN A 290 4.86 4.30 -17.81
C ASN A 290 5.73 4.02 -19.04
N PRO A 291 5.50 4.72 -20.17
CA PRO A 291 6.27 4.51 -21.39
C PRO A 291 7.72 5.01 -21.29
N GLU A 292 8.08 5.81 -20.28
CA GLU A 292 9.45 6.29 -20.07
C GLU A 292 10.30 5.29 -19.25
N ASN A 293 9.69 4.39 -18.48
CA ASN A 293 10.37 3.43 -17.60
C ASN A 293 10.56 2.07 -18.31
N GLN A 294 11.20 2.09 -19.48
CA GLN A 294 11.46 0.89 -20.28
C GLN A 294 12.86 0.33 -20.02
N ILE A 295 13.01 -1.00 -20.09
CA ILE A 295 14.29 -1.69 -19.85
C ILE A 295 15.28 -1.42 -20.97
N LEU A 296 14.76 -1.38 -22.20
CA LEU A 296 15.54 -1.13 -23.40
C LEU A 296 15.34 0.33 -23.81
N LEU A 297 16.44 1.03 -24.10
CA LEU A 297 16.39 2.38 -24.63
C LEU A 297 15.74 2.35 -26.02
N SER A 298 14.57 2.96 -26.13
CA SER A 298 13.83 3.12 -27.40
C SER A 298 14.58 4.11 -28.31
N GLY A 299 15.66 3.68 -28.96
CA GLY A 299 16.42 4.50 -29.90
C GLY A 299 17.93 4.32 -29.78
N GLY A 300 18.45 3.23 -30.32
CA GLY A 300 19.89 2.97 -30.37
C GLY A 300 20.20 1.50 -30.59
N GLY A 301 19.78 0.97 -31.74
CA GLY A 301 20.36 -0.27 -32.23
C GLY A 301 21.86 -0.08 -32.38
N ILE A 302 22.63 -0.70 -31.49
CA ILE A 302 24.07 -0.95 -31.69
C ILE A 302 24.29 -2.42 -32.08
N TYR A 303 23.23 -3.25 -32.07
CA TYR A 303 23.25 -4.62 -32.58
C TYR A 303 22.04 -4.82 -33.51
N GLY A 304 22.17 -4.29 -34.72
CA GLY A 304 21.30 -4.56 -35.87
C GLY A 304 22.17 -4.84 -37.08
#